data_AF-W2XCK1-F1
#
_entry.id   AF-W2XCK1-F1
#
_cell.length_a   1.000
_cell.length_b   1.000
_cell.length_c   1.000
_cell.angle_alpha   90.00
_cell.angle_beta   90.00
_cell.angle_gamma   90.00
#
_symmetry.space_group_name_H-M   'P 1'
#
loop_
_entity.id
_entity.type
_entity.pdbx_description
1 polymer ?
#
loop_
_entity_poly.entity_id
_entity_poly.type
_entity_poly.pdbx_seq_one_letter_code
_entity_poly.pdbx_strand_id
1 'polypeptide(L)'
;MTNSPSWWLNRQVGLQSSDLIIAVDFTESNLTKGAQTFEGRSLHFVDKTGRVANPYQTVISAITRVFELFDDDDSIPAFGFGGHPERPLEKRYFPFVEGRGCELDEVLQQYFAIASTMELNASASFVPVIHEAIKMVKKTRRYHILIIISNGHIDDPAMARQAIVEASEYPISIVMVGVGDGPWTIMREFDDQLPERRFDNFQFVNYNTIPRGNLNNPDGGFAMQALMEIPEQYNQIRDLGLIKN
;
A
#
# COMPACT_ATOMS: atom_id res chain seq x y z
N MET A 1 18.31 27.94 -4.71
CA MET A 1 18.69 26.70 -3.98
C MET A 1 17.42 25.95 -3.68
N THR A 2 16.98 25.10 -4.62
CA THR A 2 15.78 24.27 -4.47
C THR A 2 16.19 23.03 -3.70
N ASN A 3 16.22 23.20 -2.40
CA ASN A 3 15.96 22.18 -1.42
C ASN A 3 15.07 21.03 -2.00
N SER A 4 15.67 19.86 -2.34
CA SER A 4 15.01 18.65 -2.84
C SER A 4 13.95 18.04 -1.89
N PRO A 5 12.94 17.31 -2.35
CA PRO A 5 12.03 16.60 -1.43
C PRO A 5 12.77 15.69 -0.42
N SER A 6 13.91 15.11 -0.84
CA SER A 6 14.71 14.22 -0.01
C SER A 6 15.32 14.84 1.25
N TRP A 7 15.69 16.13 1.29
CA TRP A 7 16.24 16.72 2.53
C TRP A 7 15.17 17.05 3.57
N TRP A 8 13.92 17.31 3.16
CA TRP A 8 12.80 17.49 4.09
C TRP A 8 12.38 16.15 4.70
N LEU A 9 12.25 15.10 3.88
CA LEU A 9 11.90 13.76 4.34
C LEU A 9 13.02 13.12 5.18
N ASN A 10 14.29 13.27 4.81
CA ASN A 10 15.42 12.74 5.60
C ASN A 10 15.52 13.33 7.01
N ARG A 11 14.92 14.50 7.26
CA ARG A 11 14.94 15.16 8.58
C ARG A 11 13.71 14.83 9.43
N GLN A 12 12.67 14.23 8.83
CA GLN A 12 11.48 13.75 9.52
C GLN A 12 11.58 12.24 9.79
N VAL A 13 12.32 11.95 10.86
CA VAL A 13 12.12 10.87 11.84
C VAL A 13 11.20 9.71 11.39
N GLY A 14 11.78 8.58 10.97
CA GLY A 14 11.06 7.29 10.87
C GLY A 14 11.43 6.43 9.67
N LEU A 15 11.63 7.03 8.49
CA LEU A 15 11.80 6.32 7.22
C LEU A 15 13.10 5.51 7.11
N GLN A 16 14.24 6.04 7.56
CA GLN A 16 15.52 5.31 7.58
C GLN A 16 15.56 4.14 8.60
N SER A 17 14.53 4.01 9.42
CA SER A 17 14.42 2.98 10.47
C SER A 17 13.17 2.13 10.31
N SER A 18 12.52 2.19 9.14
CA SER A 18 11.27 1.50 8.84
C SER A 18 11.47 0.39 7.82
N ASP A 19 10.74 -0.71 7.99
CA ASP A 19 10.69 -1.79 7.01
C ASP A 19 9.43 -1.61 6.14
N LEU A 20 9.58 -1.67 4.81
CA LEU A 20 8.47 -1.50 3.87
C LEU A 20 7.77 -2.84 3.58
N ILE A 21 6.44 -2.84 3.54
CA ILE A 21 5.63 -3.94 3.02
C ILE A 21 4.71 -3.39 1.92
N ILE A 22 4.59 -4.10 0.80
CA ILE A 22 3.66 -3.77 -0.29
C ILE A 22 2.59 -4.85 -0.40
N ALA A 23 1.32 -4.44 -0.48
CA ALA A 23 0.19 -5.33 -0.72
C ALA A 23 -0.65 -4.81 -1.90
N VAL A 24 -0.92 -5.69 -2.87
CA VAL A 24 -1.65 -5.38 -4.10
C VAL A 24 -2.97 -6.15 -4.15
N ASP A 25 -4.05 -5.42 -4.36
CA ASP A 25 -5.40 -5.95 -4.54
C ASP A 25 -5.56 -6.66 -5.89
N PHE A 26 -5.90 -7.95 -5.89
CA PHE A 26 -6.26 -8.78 -7.05
C PHE A 26 -7.71 -9.31 -6.94
N THR A 27 -8.62 -8.49 -6.41
CA THR A 27 -10.04 -8.84 -6.23
C THR A 27 -10.85 -8.60 -7.49
N GLU A 28 -12.03 -9.23 -7.58
CA GLU A 28 -12.93 -9.15 -8.75
C GLU A 28 -13.34 -7.71 -9.10
N SER A 29 -13.48 -6.85 -8.09
CA SER A 29 -13.90 -5.46 -8.25
C SER A 29 -13.05 -4.69 -9.26
N ASN A 30 -11.76 -5.02 -9.40
CA ASN A 30 -10.84 -4.39 -10.37
C ASN A 30 -11.26 -4.53 -11.83
N LEU A 31 -12.10 -5.51 -12.18
CA LEU A 31 -12.62 -5.70 -13.53
C LEU A 31 -13.47 -4.51 -14.01
N THR A 32 -14.13 -3.82 -13.07
CA THR A 32 -15.11 -2.77 -13.41
C THR A 32 -14.70 -1.38 -12.91
N LYS A 33 -13.77 -1.29 -11.96
CA LYS A 33 -13.36 -0.02 -11.30
C LYS A 33 -12.43 0.87 -12.13
N GLY A 34 -12.22 0.54 -13.39
CA GLY A 34 -11.56 1.40 -14.39
C GLY A 34 -12.51 1.99 -15.42
N ALA A 35 -13.83 1.94 -15.17
CA ALA A 35 -14.85 2.42 -16.10
C ALA A 35 -14.64 3.89 -16.50
N GLN A 36 -14.33 4.75 -15.53
CA GLN A 36 -14.13 6.18 -15.78
C GLN A 36 -12.66 6.53 -15.90
N THR A 37 -11.81 6.01 -15.02
CA THR A 37 -10.41 6.43 -14.92
C THR A 37 -9.45 5.64 -15.81
N PHE A 38 -9.92 4.56 -16.45
CA PHE A 38 -9.08 3.69 -17.29
C PHE A 38 -9.80 3.16 -18.53
N GLU A 39 -10.63 4.01 -19.15
CA GLU A 39 -11.26 3.74 -20.46
C GLU A 39 -12.08 2.44 -20.51
N GLY A 40 -12.75 2.07 -19.42
CA GLY A 40 -13.53 0.83 -19.38
C GLY A 40 -12.70 -0.44 -19.18
N ARG A 41 -11.37 -0.33 -19.05
CA ARG A 41 -10.50 -1.49 -18.86
C ARG A 41 -10.45 -1.91 -17.40
N SER A 42 -10.15 -3.19 -17.18
CA SER A 42 -9.73 -3.68 -15.86
C SER A 42 -8.52 -2.88 -15.38
N LEU A 43 -8.48 -2.56 -14.08
CA LEU A 43 -7.35 -1.87 -13.48
C LEU A 43 -6.05 -2.69 -13.52
N HIS A 44 -6.13 -4.01 -13.73
CA HIS A 44 -4.98 -4.89 -13.99
C HIS A 44 -4.72 -5.17 -15.47
N PHE A 45 -5.38 -4.48 -16.40
CA PHE A 45 -5.13 -4.72 -17.83
C PHE A 45 -3.62 -4.57 -18.13
N VAL A 46 -3.01 -5.65 -18.62
CA VAL A 46 -1.60 -5.69 -18.97
C VAL A 46 -1.44 -5.47 -20.47
N ASP A 47 -0.92 -4.32 -20.86
CA ASP A 47 -0.56 -4.03 -22.25
C ASP A 47 0.77 -4.69 -22.60
N LYS A 48 0.73 -5.76 -23.41
CA LYS A 48 1.92 -6.48 -23.88
C LYS A 48 2.84 -5.63 -24.75
N THR A 49 2.38 -4.50 -25.28
CA THR A 49 3.22 -3.57 -26.06
C THR A 49 3.98 -2.58 -25.18
N GLY A 50 3.65 -2.50 -23.88
CA GLY A 50 4.27 -1.58 -22.92
C GLY A 50 3.93 -0.11 -23.13
N ARG A 51 2.94 0.22 -23.98
CA ARG A 51 2.57 1.62 -24.27
C ARG A 51 1.66 2.21 -23.21
N VAL A 52 0.84 1.39 -22.58
CA VAL A 52 -0.09 1.80 -21.52
C VAL A 52 0.28 1.09 -20.23
N ALA A 53 0.72 1.86 -19.23
CA ALA A 53 0.83 1.38 -17.86
C ALA A 53 -0.54 1.44 -17.19
N ASN A 54 -0.93 0.37 -16.49
CA ASN A 54 -2.12 0.40 -15.68
C ASN A 54 -1.89 1.17 -14.34
N PRO A 55 -2.95 1.55 -13.63
CA PRO A 55 -2.82 2.33 -12.40
C PRO A 55 -1.95 1.68 -11.33
N TYR A 56 -2.04 0.36 -11.15
CA TYR A 56 -1.18 -0.37 -10.19
C TYR A 56 0.29 -0.31 -10.59
N GLN A 57 0.63 -0.54 -11.87
CA GLN A 57 2.03 -0.41 -12.35
C GLN A 57 2.57 0.99 -12.09
N THR A 58 1.74 2.01 -12.31
CA THR A 58 2.13 3.41 -12.11
C THR A 58 2.38 3.70 -10.64
N VAL A 59 1.50 3.25 -9.74
CA VAL A 59 1.67 3.42 -8.29
C VAL A 59 2.86 2.64 -7.77
N ILE A 60 3.02 1.36 -8.14
CA ILE A 60 4.18 0.54 -7.74
C ILE A 60 5.48 1.22 -8.16
N SER A 61 5.57 1.68 -9.41
CA SER A 61 6.76 2.39 -9.91
C SER A 61 7.06 3.67 -9.13
N ALA A 62 6.01 4.41 -8.73
CA ALA A 62 6.19 5.63 -7.96
C ALA A 62 6.62 5.33 -6.51
N ILE A 63 6.04 4.32 -5.86
CA ILE A 63 6.42 3.87 -4.52
C ILE A 63 7.87 3.41 -4.52
N THR A 64 8.26 2.52 -5.43
CA THR A 64 9.62 1.96 -5.44
C THR A 64 10.67 3.05 -5.63
N ARG A 65 10.46 4.02 -6.53
CA ARG A 65 11.37 5.18 -6.69
C ARG A 65 11.49 6.05 -5.45
N VAL A 66 10.41 6.19 -4.69
CA VAL A 66 10.40 6.99 -3.47
C VAL A 66 11.19 6.28 -2.38
N PHE A 67 10.94 4.99 -2.19
CA PHE A 67 11.60 4.19 -1.16
C PHE A 67 13.04 3.81 -1.49
N GLU A 68 13.44 3.78 -2.75
CA GLU A 68 14.86 3.65 -3.14
C GLU A 68 15.76 4.73 -2.50
N LEU A 69 15.19 5.87 -2.11
CA LEU A 69 15.92 6.94 -1.41
C LEU A 69 16.07 6.72 0.10
N PHE A 70 15.35 5.76 0.69
CA PHE A 70 15.21 5.60 2.14
C PHE A 70 15.39 4.16 2.64
N ASP A 71 15.21 3.17 1.78
CA ASP A 71 15.29 1.76 2.14
C ASP A 71 16.76 1.31 2.14
N ASP A 72 17.25 0.93 3.32
CA ASP A 72 18.58 0.33 3.49
C ASP A 72 18.53 -1.21 3.31
N ASP A 73 17.33 -1.80 3.22
CA ASP A 73 17.13 -3.24 3.04
C ASP A 73 16.90 -3.58 1.55
N ASP A 74 17.71 -4.47 0.98
CA ASP A 74 17.57 -4.91 -0.42
C ASP A 74 16.32 -5.79 -0.68
N SER A 75 15.40 -5.93 0.30
CA SER A 75 14.29 -6.89 0.23
C SER A 75 12.98 -6.36 0.81
N ILE A 76 12.01 -6.14 -0.06
CA ILE A 76 10.66 -5.65 0.24
C ILE A 76 9.68 -6.83 0.22
N PRO A 77 9.09 -7.24 1.35
CA PRO A 77 7.93 -8.13 1.36
C PRO A 77 6.79 -7.56 0.50
N ALA A 78 6.49 -8.24 -0.60
CA ALA A 78 5.41 -7.87 -1.51
C ALA A 78 4.39 -9.00 -1.60
N PHE A 79 3.12 -8.66 -1.48
CA PHE A 79 2.02 -9.60 -1.44
C PHE A 79 0.92 -9.20 -2.42
N GLY A 80 0.26 -10.19 -3.01
CA GLY A 80 -1.06 -10.03 -3.58
C GLY A 80 -2.11 -10.47 -2.56
N PHE A 81 -3.27 -9.82 -2.55
CA PHE A 81 -4.45 -10.28 -1.80
C PHE A 81 -5.67 -10.27 -2.69
N GLY A 82 -6.67 -11.07 -2.36
CA GLY A 82 -7.62 -11.49 -3.38
C GLY A 82 -7.01 -12.60 -4.26
N GLY A 83 -7.74 -13.04 -5.27
CA GLY A 83 -7.50 -14.33 -5.91
C GLY A 83 -7.77 -15.51 -4.97
N HIS A 84 -7.58 -16.72 -5.49
CA HIS A 84 -7.73 -17.98 -4.75
C HIS A 84 -9.04 -18.09 -3.92
N PRO A 85 -10.23 -17.89 -4.53
CA PRO A 85 -11.50 -17.89 -3.81
C PRO A 85 -11.80 -19.23 -3.12
N GLU A 86 -11.16 -20.31 -3.54
CA GLU A 86 -11.21 -21.63 -2.92
C GLU A 86 -10.62 -21.67 -1.51
N ARG A 87 -9.75 -20.70 -1.15
CA ARG A 87 -9.13 -20.62 0.18
C ARG A 87 -10.04 -19.88 1.18
N PRO A 88 -9.96 -20.20 2.49
CA PRO A 88 -10.55 -19.36 3.53
C PRO A 88 -10.02 -17.93 3.47
N LEU A 89 -10.85 -16.95 3.87
CA LEU A 89 -10.56 -15.52 3.73
C LEU A 89 -9.19 -15.14 4.31
N GLU A 90 -8.87 -15.64 5.50
CA GLU A 90 -7.61 -15.38 6.22
C GLU A 90 -6.36 -15.93 5.51
N LYS A 91 -6.54 -16.73 4.46
CA LYS A 91 -5.48 -17.29 3.61
C LYS A 91 -5.55 -16.79 2.15
N ARG A 92 -6.42 -15.82 1.83
CA ARG A 92 -6.55 -15.21 0.50
C ARG A 92 -5.52 -14.08 0.27
N TYR A 93 -4.26 -14.41 0.51
CA TYR A 93 -3.11 -13.61 0.13
C TYR A 93 -1.97 -14.55 -0.27
N PHE A 94 -1.02 -14.04 -1.04
CA PHE A 94 0.12 -14.81 -1.56
C PHE A 94 1.32 -13.87 -1.73
N PRO A 95 2.54 -14.36 -1.49
CA PRO A 95 3.74 -13.56 -1.71
C PRO A 95 4.02 -13.43 -3.21
N PHE A 96 4.63 -12.32 -3.62
CA PHE A 96 5.11 -12.17 -4.99
C PHE A 96 6.29 -13.10 -5.29
N VAL A 97 7.11 -13.37 -4.27
CA VAL A 97 8.18 -14.37 -4.33
C VAL A 97 8.08 -15.29 -3.12
N GLU A 98 8.01 -16.60 -3.36
CA GLU A 98 7.94 -17.58 -2.29
C GLU A 98 9.20 -17.58 -1.41
N GLY A 99 9.01 -17.47 -0.10
CA GLY A 99 10.07 -17.60 0.90
C GLY A 99 11.01 -16.41 1.09
N ARG A 100 10.88 -15.33 0.30
CA ARG A 100 11.68 -14.09 0.46
C ARG A 100 10.92 -12.84 0.02
N GLY A 101 11.40 -11.65 0.39
CA GLY A 101 10.93 -10.39 -0.19
C GLY A 101 11.47 -10.19 -1.61
N CYS A 102 10.88 -9.24 -2.34
CA CYS A 102 11.32 -8.79 -3.66
C CYS A 102 12.47 -7.80 -3.54
N GLU A 103 13.42 -7.85 -4.47
CA GLU A 103 14.26 -6.66 -4.72
C GLU A 103 13.37 -5.52 -5.28
N LEU A 104 13.82 -4.27 -5.16
CA LEU A 104 13.03 -3.10 -5.53
C LEU A 104 12.58 -3.13 -7.01
N ASP A 105 13.49 -3.50 -7.91
CA ASP A 105 13.21 -3.69 -9.34
C ASP A 105 12.38 -4.96 -9.64
N GLU A 106 12.35 -5.93 -8.72
CA GLU A 106 11.61 -7.18 -8.86
C GLU A 106 10.11 -7.00 -8.56
N VAL A 107 9.73 -6.06 -7.69
CA VAL A 107 8.31 -5.83 -7.32
C VAL A 107 7.43 -5.62 -8.56
N LEU A 108 7.85 -4.73 -9.47
CA LEU A 108 7.08 -4.44 -10.68
C LEU A 108 7.08 -5.61 -11.68
N GLN A 109 8.19 -6.37 -11.75
CA GLN A 109 8.30 -7.53 -12.61
C GLN A 109 7.37 -8.66 -12.14
N GLN A 110 7.36 -8.96 -10.84
CA GLN A 110 6.48 -9.98 -10.27
C GLN A 110 5.02 -9.57 -10.38
N TYR A 111 4.70 -8.30 -10.11
CA TYR A 111 3.36 -7.77 -10.37
C TYR A 111 2.92 -8.05 -11.82
N PHE A 112 3.78 -7.76 -12.81
CA PHE A 112 3.45 -7.98 -14.22
C PHE A 112 3.18 -9.46 -14.52
N ALA A 113 4.00 -10.37 -14.00
CA ALA A 113 3.83 -11.81 -14.19
C ALA A 113 2.52 -12.33 -13.58
N ILE A 114 2.22 -11.91 -12.35
CA ILE A 114 1.00 -12.27 -11.62
C ILE A 114 -0.23 -11.68 -12.32
N ALA A 115 -0.26 -10.37 -12.59
CA ALA A 115 -1.38 -9.69 -13.22
C ALA A 115 -1.70 -10.24 -14.63
N SER A 116 -0.70 -10.79 -15.33
CA SER A 116 -0.90 -11.41 -16.65
C SER A 116 -1.66 -12.73 -16.63
N THR A 117 -1.75 -13.39 -15.47
CA THR A 117 -2.29 -14.76 -15.35
C THR A 117 -3.35 -14.91 -14.26
N MET A 118 -3.41 -13.99 -13.30
CA MET A 118 -4.34 -14.05 -12.16
C MET A 118 -5.80 -13.91 -12.60
N GLU A 119 -6.64 -14.80 -12.08
CA GLU A 119 -8.09 -14.68 -12.19
C GLU A 119 -8.64 -13.78 -11.06
N LEU A 120 -9.31 -12.70 -11.44
CA LEU A 120 -9.91 -11.74 -10.52
C LEU A 120 -11.33 -12.17 -10.16
N ASN A 121 -11.47 -13.13 -9.25
CA ASN A 121 -12.75 -13.79 -8.91
C ASN A 121 -12.97 -13.96 -7.39
N ALA A 122 -12.21 -13.22 -6.58
CA ALA A 122 -12.30 -13.28 -5.12
C ALA A 122 -12.92 -12.01 -4.53
N SER A 123 -13.55 -12.20 -3.36
CA SER A 123 -14.06 -11.16 -2.47
C SER A 123 -12.98 -10.17 -2.04
N ALA A 124 -13.35 -8.92 -1.82
CA ALA A 124 -12.43 -7.86 -1.42
C ALA A 124 -12.24 -7.75 0.10
N SER A 125 -11.02 -8.04 0.56
CA SER A 125 -10.59 -7.82 1.94
C SER A 125 -9.07 -7.73 2.03
N PHE A 126 -8.57 -6.63 2.61
CA PHE A 126 -7.15 -6.48 2.96
C PHE A 126 -6.81 -7.00 4.37
N VAL A 127 -7.79 -7.54 5.11
CA VAL A 127 -7.59 -8.08 6.47
C VAL A 127 -6.44 -9.10 6.52
N PRO A 128 -6.30 -10.03 5.56
CA PRO A 128 -5.20 -11.01 5.60
C PRO A 128 -3.82 -10.36 5.55
N VAL A 129 -3.64 -9.31 4.75
CA VAL A 129 -2.34 -8.61 4.63
C VAL A 129 -2.04 -7.69 5.81
N ILE A 130 -3.06 -7.10 6.45
CA ILE A 130 -2.87 -6.41 7.74
C ILE A 130 -2.39 -7.40 8.81
N HIS A 131 -3.03 -8.56 8.92
CA HIS A 131 -2.60 -9.59 9.87
C HIS A 131 -1.20 -10.12 9.57
N GLU A 132 -0.82 -10.26 8.29
CA GLU A 132 0.54 -10.63 7.92
C GLU A 132 1.55 -9.55 8.35
N ALA A 133 1.27 -8.27 8.09
CA ALA A 133 2.13 -7.18 8.57
C ALA A 133 2.31 -7.21 10.09
N ILE A 134 1.23 -7.45 10.86
CA ILE A 134 1.32 -7.64 12.32
C ILE A 134 2.25 -8.79 12.68
N LYS A 135 2.20 -9.93 11.97
CA LYS A 135 3.12 -11.05 12.21
C LYS A 135 4.56 -10.66 11.93
N MET A 136 4.82 -9.93 10.84
CA MET A 136 6.17 -9.45 10.49
C MET A 136 6.73 -8.55 11.59
N VAL A 137 5.93 -7.59 12.05
CA VAL A 137 6.31 -6.66 13.13
C VAL A 137 6.57 -7.36 14.46
N LYS A 138 5.76 -8.37 14.81
CA LYS A 138 6.02 -9.20 15.99
C LYS A 138 7.35 -9.97 15.89
N LYS A 139 7.71 -10.40 14.68
CA LYS A 139 8.93 -11.18 14.41
C LYS A 139 10.18 -10.30 14.41
N THR A 140 10.15 -9.18 13.70
CA THR A 140 11.29 -8.27 13.52
C THR A 140 11.47 -7.31 14.69
N ARG A 141 10.38 -6.97 15.41
CA ARG A 141 10.34 -5.94 16.46
C ARG A 141 10.78 -4.56 15.98
N ARG A 142 10.58 -4.29 14.69
CA ARG A 142 10.90 -3.02 14.02
C ARG A 142 9.61 -2.32 13.59
N TYR A 143 9.71 -1.02 13.34
CA TYR A 143 8.62 -0.22 12.76
C TYR A 143 8.40 -0.61 11.30
N HIS A 144 7.15 -0.81 10.88
CA HIS A 144 6.83 -1.14 9.48
C HIS A 144 5.86 -0.15 8.87
N ILE A 145 6.00 0.07 7.57
CA ILE A 145 5.04 0.80 6.75
C ILE A 145 4.40 -0.21 5.79
N LEU A 146 3.10 -0.46 5.95
CA LEU A 146 2.31 -1.29 5.03
C LEU A 146 1.63 -0.40 4.00
N ILE A 147 2.03 -0.52 2.74
CA ILE A 147 1.35 0.13 1.62
C ILE A 147 0.35 -0.83 0.98
N ILE A 148 -0.93 -0.48 1.01
CA ILE A 148 -2.01 -1.24 0.37
C ILE A 148 -2.45 -0.49 -0.88
N ILE A 149 -2.28 -1.08 -2.06
CA ILE A 149 -2.77 -0.53 -3.32
C ILE A 149 -4.08 -1.25 -3.65
N SER A 150 -5.18 -0.51 -3.75
CA SER A 150 -6.52 -1.09 -3.98
C SER A 150 -7.47 -0.09 -4.64
N ASN A 151 -8.58 -0.60 -5.19
CA ASN A 151 -9.66 0.23 -5.71
C ASN A 151 -10.70 0.70 -4.67
N GLY A 152 -10.49 0.35 -3.39
CA GLY A 152 -11.27 0.84 -2.26
C GLY A 152 -12.58 0.09 -2.01
N HIS A 153 -12.96 -0.87 -2.87
CA HIS A 153 -14.07 -1.78 -2.59
C HIS A 153 -13.67 -2.80 -1.53
N ILE A 154 -14.53 -3.01 -0.53
CA ILE A 154 -14.37 -4.02 0.53
C ILE A 154 -15.74 -4.63 0.81
N ASP A 155 -15.80 -5.96 0.92
CA ASP A 155 -17.06 -6.67 1.13
C ASP A 155 -17.52 -6.63 2.60
N ASP A 156 -16.56 -6.60 3.55
CA ASP A 156 -16.83 -6.47 4.99
C ASP A 156 -16.02 -5.32 5.62
N PRO A 157 -16.54 -4.08 5.59
CA PRO A 157 -15.90 -2.92 6.20
C PRO A 157 -15.75 -3.03 7.73
N ALA A 158 -16.63 -3.79 8.41
CA ALA A 158 -16.54 -3.95 9.86
C ALA A 158 -15.33 -4.81 10.25
N MET A 159 -15.08 -5.88 9.50
CA MET A 159 -13.87 -6.70 9.68
C MET A 159 -12.59 -5.93 9.36
N ALA A 160 -12.61 -5.12 8.29
CA ALA A 160 -11.51 -4.23 7.93
C ALA A 160 -11.20 -3.21 9.04
N ARG A 161 -12.24 -2.56 9.60
CA ARG A 161 -12.12 -1.66 10.75
C ARG A 161 -11.45 -2.34 11.95
N GLN A 162 -11.90 -3.55 12.30
CA GLN A 162 -11.32 -4.30 13.42
C GLN A 162 -9.83 -4.61 13.21
N ALA A 163 -9.44 -5.00 12.00
CA ALA A 163 -8.04 -5.26 11.68
C ALA A 163 -7.17 -3.99 11.78
N ILE A 164 -7.67 -2.84 11.35
CA ILE A 164 -6.95 -1.55 11.48
C ILE A 164 -6.80 -1.17 12.96
N VAL A 165 -7.86 -1.32 13.75
CA VAL A 165 -7.82 -1.07 15.21
C VAL A 165 -6.82 -2.00 15.88
N GLU A 166 -6.82 -3.30 15.57
CA GLU A 166 -5.82 -4.24 16.08
C GLU A 166 -4.39 -3.84 15.68
N ALA A 167 -4.19 -3.40 14.43
CA ALA A 167 -2.88 -2.98 13.95
C ALA A 167 -2.31 -1.78 14.75
N SER A 168 -3.17 -0.93 15.34
CA SER A 168 -2.74 0.21 16.15
C SER A 168 -2.09 -0.19 17.49
N GLU A 169 -2.14 -1.47 17.88
CA GLU A 169 -1.39 -2.01 19.02
C GLU A 169 0.08 -2.30 18.71
N TYR A 170 0.50 -2.15 17.45
CA TYR A 170 1.83 -2.48 16.96
C TYR A 170 2.47 -1.27 16.29
N PRO A 171 3.82 -1.24 16.16
CA PRO A 171 4.49 -0.17 15.43
C PRO A 171 4.35 -0.35 13.92
N ILE A 172 3.14 -0.08 13.42
CA ILE A 172 2.77 -0.24 12.01
C ILE A 172 1.96 0.97 11.57
N SER A 173 2.40 1.60 10.49
CA SER A 173 1.63 2.57 9.74
C SER A 173 1.07 1.93 8.49
N ILE A 174 -0.19 2.19 8.17
CA ILE A 174 -0.88 1.68 6.99
C ILE A 174 -1.15 2.86 6.06
N VAL A 175 -0.68 2.79 4.81
CA VAL A 175 -1.01 3.76 3.77
C VAL A 175 -1.81 3.04 2.69
N MET A 176 -3.07 3.41 2.53
CA MET A 176 -3.93 2.88 1.48
C MET A 176 -3.90 3.84 0.28
N VAL A 177 -3.35 3.35 -0.83
CA VAL A 177 -3.30 4.07 -2.10
C VAL A 177 -4.46 3.63 -2.99
N GLY A 178 -5.41 4.53 -3.18
CA GLY A 178 -6.59 4.34 -4.00
C GLY A 178 -6.29 4.49 -5.50
N VAL A 179 -6.58 3.46 -6.28
CA VAL A 179 -6.57 3.49 -7.75
C VAL A 179 -7.97 3.22 -8.32
N GLY A 180 -8.33 3.87 -9.42
CA GLY A 180 -9.63 3.63 -10.07
C GLY A 180 -10.76 4.55 -9.62
N ASP A 181 -12.00 4.13 -9.90
CA ASP A 181 -13.19 4.98 -9.80
C ASP A 181 -13.69 5.19 -8.36
N GLY A 182 -13.24 4.39 -7.38
CA GLY A 182 -13.81 4.35 -6.03
C GLY A 182 -15.18 3.65 -5.98
N PRO A 183 -16.12 4.02 -5.07
CA PRO A 183 -16.11 5.18 -4.21
C PRO A 183 -15.12 5.07 -3.04
N TRP A 184 -14.72 6.22 -2.49
CA TRP A 184 -13.68 6.33 -1.46
C TRP A 184 -14.21 6.69 -0.07
N THR A 185 -15.52 6.64 0.13
CA THR A 185 -16.16 7.08 1.39
C THR A 185 -15.67 6.27 2.59
N ILE A 186 -15.65 4.94 2.48
CA ILE A 186 -15.17 4.06 3.56
C ILE A 186 -13.69 4.29 3.83
N MET A 187 -12.87 4.51 2.79
CA MET A 187 -11.44 4.75 2.98
C MET A 187 -11.18 6.06 3.74
N ARG A 188 -11.97 7.11 3.47
CA ARG A 188 -11.95 8.36 4.24
C ARG A 188 -12.48 8.21 5.66
N GLU A 189 -13.43 7.31 5.89
CA GLU A 189 -13.87 6.99 7.26
C GLU A 189 -12.78 6.26 8.05
N PHE A 190 -12.00 5.37 7.40
CA PHE A 190 -10.86 4.71 8.06
C PHE A 190 -9.70 5.65 8.34
N ASP A 191 -9.51 6.67 7.50
CA ASP A 191 -8.53 7.75 7.66
C ASP A 191 -8.75 8.50 8.99
N ASP A 192 -9.96 9.06 9.20
CA ASP A 192 -10.20 10.03 10.28
C ASP A 192 -11.16 9.57 11.39
N GLN A 193 -11.92 8.49 11.20
CA GLN A 193 -13.13 8.19 12.01
C GLN A 193 -13.09 6.86 12.76
N LEU A 194 -11.90 6.52 13.27
CA LEU A 194 -11.65 5.31 14.07
C LEU A 194 -11.21 5.65 15.50
N PRO A 195 -12.09 6.13 16.40
CA PRO A 195 -11.69 6.53 17.76
C PRO A 195 -11.18 5.38 18.64
N GLU A 196 -11.41 4.11 18.26
CA GLU A 196 -10.98 2.93 19.01
C GLU A 196 -9.50 2.60 18.83
N ARG A 197 -8.82 3.18 17.82
CA ARG A 197 -7.38 2.97 17.59
C ARG A 197 -6.54 3.71 18.63
N ARG A 198 -5.38 3.16 18.97
CA ARG A 198 -4.47 3.78 19.96
C ARG A 198 -3.80 5.05 19.49
N PHE A 199 -3.57 5.16 18.18
CA PHE A 199 -2.99 6.29 17.50
C PHE A 199 -3.41 6.25 16.04
N ASP A 200 -3.29 7.36 15.32
CA ASP A 200 -3.63 7.39 13.91
C ASP A 200 -2.66 6.52 13.11
N ASN A 201 -3.10 5.36 12.64
CA ASN A 201 -2.25 4.38 11.99
C ASN A 201 -2.66 4.08 10.55
N PHE A 202 -3.63 4.80 10.00
CA PHE A 202 -4.17 4.52 8.67
C PHE A 202 -4.35 5.83 7.90
N GLN A 203 -3.64 5.94 6.78
CA GLN A 203 -3.71 7.08 5.88
C GLN A 203 -4.32 6.67 4.53
N PHE A 204 -5.29 7.41 4.00
CA PHE A 204 -5.83 7.21 2.65
C PHE A 204 -5.32 8.26 1.63
N VAL A 205 -4.81 7.78 0.49
CA VAL A 205 -4.36 8.63 -0.62
C VAL A 205 -5.03 8.22 -1.93
N ASN A 206 -5.81 9.13 -2.51
CA ASN A 206 -6.43 8.90 -3.82
C ASN A 206 -5.48 9.30 -4.96
N TYR A 207 -4.84 8.30 -5.58
CA TYR A 207 -3.87 8.50 -6.64
C TYR A 207 -4.41 9.29 -7.84
N ASN A 208 -5.69 9.11 -8.17
CA ASN A 208 -6.32 9.77 -9.31
C ASN A 208 -6.51 11.29 -9.13
N THR A 209 -6.41 11.80 -7.90
CA THR A 209 -6.54 13.23 -7.61
C THR A 209 -5.21 13.98 -7.62
N ILE A 210 -4.10 13.26 -7.71
CA ILE A 210 -2.77 13.84 -7.62
C ILE A 210 -2.48 14.56 -8.94
N PRO A 211 -2.23 15.88 -8.91
CA PRO A 211 -1.93 16.61 -10.12
C PRO A 211 -0.72 15.99 -10.80
N ARG A 212 -0.85 15.58 -12.07
CA ARG A 212 0.28 15.16 -12.93
C ARG A 212 1.19 16.35 -13.30
N GLY A 213 1.17 17.40 -12.48
CA GLY A 213 1.47 18.79 -12.80
C GLY A 213 2.94 19.17 -12.87
N ASN A 214 3.86 18.22 -12.72
CA ASN A 214 5.25 18.46 -13.08
C ASN A 214 5.74 17.30 -13.94
N LEU A 215 5.82 17.53 -15.25
CA LEU A 215 6.43 16.61 -16.23
C LEU A 215 7.88 16.22 -15.87
N ASN A 216 8.51 16.98 -14.97
CA ASN A 216 9.88 16.72 -14.50
C ASN A 216 9.97 15.89 -13.20
N ASN A 217 8.87 15.76 -12.41
CA ASN A 217 8.83 14.90 -11.21
C ASN A 217 7.38 14.62 -10.76
N PRO A 218 6.61 13.79 -11.50
CA PRO A 218 5.25 13.40 -11.12
C PRO A 218 5.21 12.57 -9.84
N ASP A 219 6.31 11.86 -9.54
CA ASP A 219 6.40 10.94 -8.39
C ASP A 219 6.53 11.70 -7.06
N GLY A 220 7.19 12.85 -7.05
CA GLY A 220 7.39 13.65 -5.82
C GLY A 220 6.10 14.20 -5.19
N GLY A 221 5.08 14.48 -6.00
CA GLY A 221 3.76 14.89 -5.49
C GLY A 221 3.02 13.75 -4.81
N PHE A 222 3.07 12.55 -5.40
CA PHE A 222 2.50 11.34 -4.81
C PHE A 222 3.26 10.91 -3.55
N ALA A 223 4.59 10.91 -3.61
CA ALA A 223 5.46 10.60 -2.47
C ALA A 223 5.11 11.43 -1.24
N MET A 224 4.96 12.74 -1.44
CA MET A 224 4.64 13.68 -0.36
C MET A 224 3.29 13.35 0.25
N GLN A 225 2.27 13.07 -0.56
CA GLN A 225 0.95 12.72 -0.04
C GLN A 225 0.94 11.35 0.63
N ALA A 226 1.57 10.34 0.04
CA ALA A 226 1.63 8.98 0.60
C ALA A 226 2.38 8.90 1.94
N LEU A 227 3.31 9.83 2.19
CA LEU A 227 4.19 9.79 3.36
C LEU A 227 3.96 10.95 4.34
N MET A 228 2.97 11.82 4.13
CA MET A 228 2.82 13.03 4.94
C MET A 228 2.51 12.77 6.42
N GLU A 229 1.81 11.69 6.74
CA GLU A 229 1.47 11.37 8.13
C GLU A 229 2.51 10.50 8.82
N ILE A 230 3.32 9.76 8.05
CA ILE A 230 4.32 8.83 8.55
C ILE A 230 5.21 9.42 9.68
N PRO A 231 5.72 10.67 9.59
CA PRO A 231 6.49 11.26 10.68
C PRO A 231 5.70 11.44 11.98
N GLU A 232 4.42 11.85 11.89
CA GLU A 232 3.57 12.02 13.05
C GLU A 232 3.22 10.67 13.68
N GLN A 233 2.81 9.71 12.85
CA GLN A 233 2.50 8.34 13.28
C GLN A 233 3.71 7.68 13.96
N TYR A 234 4.92 7.83 13.38
CA TYR A 234 6.16 7.33 13.99
C TYR A 234 6.43 7.94 15.37
N ASN A 235 6.22 9.26 15.54
CA ASN A 235 6.39 9.90 16.84
C ASN A 235 5.36 9.40 17.86
N GLN A 236 4.10 9.21 17.46
CA GLN A 236 3.07 8.63 18.33
C GLN A 236 3.43 7.19 18.76
N ILE A 237 3.93 6.37 17.83
CA ILE A 237 4.43 5.01 18.12
C ILE A 237 5.55 5.04 19.17
N ARG A 238 6.47 6.01 19.08
CA ARG A 238 7.54 6.21 20.08
C ARG A 238 7.01 6.64 21.43
N ASP A 239 6.10 7.61 21.45
CA ASP A 239 5.50 8.12 22.70
C ASP A 239 4.68 7.04 23.42
N LEU A 240 4.06 6.12 22.67
CA LEU A 240 3.38 4.94 23.19
C LEU A 240 4.32 3.81 23.62
N GLY A 241 5.63 3.94 23.40
CA GLY A 241 6.64 2.94 23.76
C GLY A 241 6.58 1.65 22.94
N LEU A 242 6.00 1.69 21.73
CA LEU A 242 5.85 0.52 20.86
C LEU A 242 7.14 0.13 20.13
N ILE A 243 8.08 1.06 20.00
CA ILE A 243 9.47 0.82 19.56
C ILE A 243 10.44 1.31 20.63
N LYS A 244 11.58 0.62 20.75
CA LYS A 244 12.65 1.01 21.67
C LYS A 244 13.54 2.06 21.01
N ASN A 245 13.93 3.08 21.78
CA ASN A 245 14.96 4.06 21.38
C ASN A 245 16.32 3.39 21.17
#